data_AF-A0A416W5J9-F1
#
_entry.id   AF-A0A416W5J9-F1
#
_cell.length_a   1.000
_cell.length_b   1.000
_cell.length_c   1.000
_cell.angle_alpha   90.00
_cell.angle_beta   90.00
_cell.angle_gamma   90.00
#
_symmetry.space_group_name_H-M   'P 1'
#
loop_
_entity.id
_entity.type
_entity.pdbx_description
1 polymer ?
#
loop_
_entity_poly.entity_id
_entity_poly.type
_entity_poly.pdbx_seq_one_letter_code
_entity_poly.pdbx_strand_id
1 'polypeptide(L)'
;MQNEKETLLDDLFEVGYDQDKLIQLIIDAFKKSNGEENLLQYGDLLYRVKNYDYMDEYEKIAKETKYASARQMVVALIGESKKEAEIPLLISLLEDEEIEGHVIWALSNYRKSEVYEIMQKYIDHPRKWIRDIAIKYVAKYEKTI
;
A
#
# COMPACT_ATOMS: atom_id res chain seq x y z
N MET A 1 23.98 -2.15 1.10
CA MET A 1 23.35 -1.21 0.15
C MET A 1 21.90 -0.85 0.49
N GLN A 2 21.16 -1.63 1.30
CA GLN A 2 19.80 -1.24 1.77
C GLN A 2 19.83 -0.29 2.98
N ASN A 3 20.92 -0.31 3.76
CA ASN A 3 21.07 0.43 5.01
C ASN A 3 21.23 1.96 4.82
N GLU A 4 21.98 2.42 3.81
CA GLU A 4 22.33 3.84 3.62
C GLU A 4 21.13 4.73 3.24
N LYS A 5 20.10 4.16 2.61
CA LYS A 5 18.92 4.91 2.17
C LYS A 5 17.89 5.10 3.27
N GLU A 6 17.79 4.12 4.18
CA GLU A 6 17.02 4.26 5.42
C GLU A 6 17.68 5.31 6.32
N THR A 7 19.03 5.28 6.40
CA THR A 7 19.78 6.31 7.15
C THR A 7 19.54 7.71 6.61
N LEU A 8 19.58 7.92 5.29
CA LEU A 8 19.37 9.26 4.71
C LEU A 8 18.00 9.85 5.04
N LEU A 9 16.98 9.01 5.17
CA LEU A 9 15.63 9.46 5.49
C LEU A 9 15.44 9.73 6.96
N ASP A 10 16.02 8.90 7.82
CA ASP A 10 16.09 9.16 9.26
C ASP A 10 16.89 10.45 9.52
N ASP A 11 18.01 10.65 8.82
CA ASP A 11 18.82 11.87 8.88
C ASP A 11 18.01 13.10 8.43
N LEU A 12 17.24 12.99 7.35
CA LEU A 12 16.36 14.07 6.88
C LEU A 12 15.26 14.40 7.90
N PHE A 13 14.71 13.40 8.59
CA PHE A 13 13.78 13.64 9.69
C PHE A 13 14.47 14.33 10.88
N GLU A 14 15.68 13.93 11.26
CA GLU A 14 16.44 14.53 12.36
C GLU A 14 16.81 16.01 12.09
N VAL A 15 17.08 16.39 10.83
CA VAL A 15 17.39 17.78 10.47
C VAL A 15 16.15 18.66 10.22
N GLY A 16 14.94 18.15 10.47
CA GLY A 16 13.70 18.93 10.35
C GLY A 16 13.27 19.20 8.90
N TYR A 17 13.51 18.24 8.01
CA TYR A 17 13.07 18.34 6.63
C TYR A 17 11.53 18.40 6.51
N ASP A 18 11.06 19.22 5.57
CA ASP A 18 9.64 19.46 5.31
C ASP A 18 9.02 18.26 4.59
N GLN A 19 8.26 17.45 5.35
CA GLN A 19 7.61 16.23 4.86
C GLN A 19 6.66 16.51 3.69
N ASP A 20 5.93 17.62 3.74
CA ASP A 20 4.95 17.98 2.71
C ASP A 20 5.64 18.27 1.38
N LYS A 21 6.80 18.96 1.42
CA LYS A 21 7.63 19.16 0.22
C LYS A 21 8.19 17.85 -0.33
N LEU A 22 8.59 16.93 0.53
CA LEU A 22 9.06 15.60 0.09
C LEU A 22 7.97 14.84 -0.65
N ILE A 23 6.81 14.74 -0.02
CA ILE A 23 5.65 14.02 -0.55
C ILE A 23 5.25 14.65 -1.88
N GLN A 24 5.19 15.99 -1.97
CA GLN A 24 4.87 16.68 -3.20
C GLN A 24 5.88 16.40 -4.32
N LEU A 25 7.18 16.40 -4.01
CA LEU A 25 8.22 16.07 -4.98
C LEU A 25 8.07 14.63 -5.52
N ILE A 26 7.75 13.69 -4.63
CA ILE A 26 7.51 12.29 -4.99
C ILE A 26 6.26 12.16 -5.87
N ILE A 27 5.14 12.77 -5.47
CA ILE A 27 3.90 12.78 -6.25
C ILE A 27 4.14 13.38 -7.64
N ASP A 28 4.90 14.47 -7.72
CA ASP A 28 5.27 15.08 -9.00
C ASP A 28 6.14 14.16 -9.86
N ALA A 29 7.00 13.34 -9.25
CA ALA A 29 7.79 12.34 -9.96
C ALA A 29 6.91 11.24 -10.56
N PHE A 30 5.92 10.74 -9.81
CA PHE A 30 4.88 9.85 -10.36
C PHE A 30 4.15 10.52 -11.53
N LYS A 31 3.69 11.77 -11.36
CA LYS A 31 2.93 12.48 -12.41
C LYS A 31 3.72 12.69 -13.71
N LYS A 32 5.02 12.97 -13.61
CA LYS A 32 5.90 13.22 -14.77
C LYS A 32 6.40 11.95 -15.44
N SER A 33 6.41 10.83 -14.71
CA SER A 33 6.84 9.53 -15.22
C SER A 33 5.98 9.06 -16.39
N ASN A 34 6.64 8.44 -17.38
CA ASN A 34 6.00 7.74 -18.48
C ASN A 34 5.77 6.24 -18.19
N GLY A 35 6.14 5.77 -17.00
CA GLY A 35 6.05 4.36 -16.58
C GLY A 35 7.34 3.55 -16.79
N GLU A 36 8.38 4.14 -17.39
CA GLU A 36 9.67 3.47 -17.64
C GLU A 36 10.68 3.70 -16.51
N GLU A 37 10.41 4.65 -15.62
CA GLU A 37 11.28 4.98 -14.48
C GLU A 37 11.05 4.04 -13.29
N ASN A 38 12.13 3.74 -12.55
CA ASN A 38 12.04 2.94 -11.32
C ASN A 38 11.51 3.81 -10.16
N LEU A 39 10.18 3.88 -10.03
CA LEU A 39 9.47 4.60 -8.97
C LEU A 39 9.27 3.79 -7.67
N LEU A 40 9.73 2.55 -7.62
CA LEU A 40 9.44 1.64 -6.50
C LEU A 40 9.84 2.25 -5.14
N GLN A 41 11.04 2.84 -5.08
CA GLN A 41 11.57 3.48 -3.87
C GLN A 41 10.74 4.69 -3.43
N TYR A 42 10.03 5.33 -4.34
CA TYR A 42 9.13 6.44 -4.03
C TYR A 42 7.84 5.95 -3.38
N GLY A 43 7.28 4.83 -3.84
CA GLY A 43 6.16 4.17 -3.16
C GLY A 43 6.53 3.76 -1.73
N ASP A 44 7.70 3.14 -1.56
CA ASP A 44 8.22 2.76 -0.23
C ASP A 44 8.39 3.97 0.70
N LEU A 45 8.82 5.10 0.13
CA LEU A 45 9.01 6.33 0.89
C LEU A 45 7.67 6.92 1.34
N LEU A 46 6.69 7.04 0.44
CA LEU A 46 5.34 7.46 0.83
C LEU A 46 4.78 6.58 1.96
N TYR A 47 4.97 5.26 1.87
CA TYR A 47 4.56 4.31 2.91
C TYR A 47 5.25 4.53 4.25
N ARG A 48 6.52 4.96 4.27
CA ARG A 48 7.23 5.24 5.51
C ARG A 48 6.82 6.56 6.15
N VAL A 49 6.57 7.59 5.34
CA VAL A 49 6.16 8.92 5.84
C VAL A 49 4.74 8.87 6.42
N LYS A 50 3.83 8.06 5.85
CA LYS A 50 2.45 7.87 6.34
C LYS A 50 1.64 9.15 6.56
N ASN A 51 1.85 10.18 5.73
CA ASN A 51 1.04 11.39 5.79
C ASN A 51 -0.25 11.19 4.97
N TYR A 52 -1.36 10.97 5.66
CA TYR A 52 -2.67 10.68 5.06
C TYR A 52 -3.43 11.91 4.54
N ASP A 53 -2.88 13.12 4.68
CA ASP A 53 -3.47 14.33 4.11
C ASP A 53 -3.44 14.33 2.57
N TYR A 54 -2.60 13.46 1.99
CA TYR A 54 -2.44 13.26 0.54
C TYR A 54 -3.20 12.03 0.01
N MET A 55 -4.21 11.52 0.73
CA MET A 55 -4.92 10.28 0.36
C MET A 55 -5.42 10.30 -1.09
N ASP A 56 -6.04 11.39 -1.53
CA ASP A 56 -6.54 11.54 -2.90
C ASP A 56 -5.47 11.31 -3.97
N GLU A 57 -4.21 11.69 -3.67
CA GLU A 57 -3.09 11.48 -4.58
C GLU A 57 -2.59 10.03 -4.53
N TYR A 58 -2.59 9.40 -3.35
CA TYR A 58 -2.27 7.99 -3.20
C TYR A 58 -3.27 7.09 -3.93
N GLU A 59 -4.56 7.41 -3.86
CA GLU A 59 -5.58 6.70 -4.62
C GLU A 59 -5.35 6.79 -6.14
N LYS A 60 -5.00 7.99 -6.64
CA LYS A 60 -4.69 8.19 -8.06
C LYS A 60 -3.49 7.35 -8.49
N ILE A 61 -2.43 7.32 -7.67
CA ILE A 61 -1.24 6.51 -7.93
C ILE A 61 -1.61 5.01 -7.91
N ALA A 62 -2.40 4.55 -6.95
CA ALA A 62 -2.81 3.14 -6.85
C ALA A 62 -3.63 2.66 -8.06
N LYS A 63 -4.46 3.52 -8.66
CA LYS A 63 -5.30 3.21 -9.83
C LYS A 63 -4.54 3.23 -11.16
N GLU A 64 -3.36 3.84 -11.22
CA GLU A 64 -2.66 4.12 -12.47
C GLU A 64 -1.67 3.01 -12.85
N THR A 65 -2.12 2.09 -13.71
CA THR A 65 -1.40 0.84 -14.04
C THR A 65 -0.02 1.06 -14.67
N LYS A 66 0.24 2.22 -15.30
CA LYS A 66 1.56 2.52 -15.86
C LYS A 66 2.69 2.54 -14.81
N TYR A 67 2.34 2.70 -13.52
CA TYR A 67 3.30 2.67 -12.42
C TYR A 67 3.65 1.24 -11.95
N ALA A 68 3.03 0.21 -12.52
CA ALA A 68 3.33 -1.20 -12.26
C ALA A 68 3.47 -1.51 -10.76
N SER A 69 4.59 -2.12 -10.35
CA SER A 69 4.88 -2.52 -8.97
C SER A 69 5.17 -1.36 -8.03
N ALA A 70 5.46 -0.15 -8.52
CA ALA A 70 5.70 1.02 -7.65
C ALA A 70 4.46 1.41 -6.81
N ARG A 71 3.29 0.91 -7.20
CA ARG A 71 2.02 1.10 -6.49
C ARG A 71 1.86 0.22 -5.27
N GLN A 72 2.63 -0.87 -5.16
CA GLN A 72 2.47 -1.89 -4.12
C GLN A 72 2.45 -1.30 -2.70
N MET A 73 3.46 -0.48 -2.37
CA MET A 73 3.54 0.16 -1.04
C MET A 73 2.59 1.33 -0.88
N VAL A 74 2.14 1.96 -1.98
CA VAL A 74 1.07 2.97 -1.95
C VAL A 74 -0.27 2.32 -1.59
N VAL A 75 -0.57 1.13 -2.12
CA VAL A 75 -1.75 0.35 -1.75
C VAL A 75 -1.70 -0.06 -0.28
N ALA A 76 -0.54 -0.53 0.20
CA ALA A 76 -0.35 -0.85 1.61
C ALA A 76 -0.56 0.39 2.51
N LEU A 77 -0.08 1.56 2.08
CA LEU A 77 -0.26 2.84 2.78
C LEU A 77 -1.74 3.21 2.92
N ILE A 78 -2.53 3.06 1.85
CA ILE A 78 -3.99 3.28 1.88
C ILE A 78 -4.63 2.37 2.94
N GLY A 79 -4.27 1.09 2.96
CA GLY A 79 -4.76 0.13 3.97
C GLY A 79 -4.37 0.48 5.42
N GLU A 80 -3.18 1.00 5.64
CA GLU A 80 -2.68 1.41 6.97
C GLU A 80 -3.44 2.61 7.56
N SER A 81 -4.11 3.41 6.71
CA SER A 81 -4.97 4.50 7.17
C SER A 81 -6.17 4.02 7.98
N LYS A 82 -6.61 2.77 7.75
CA LYS A 82 -7.79 2.13 8.38
C LYS A 82 -9.09 2.92 8.21
N LYS A 83 -9.16 3.81 7.22
CA LYS A 83 -10.38 4.52 6.84
C LYS A 83 -11.27 3.55 6.06
N GLU A 84 -12.42 3.17 6.60
CA GLU A 84 -13.32 2.19 5.96
C GLU A 84 -13.81 2.65 4.58
N ALA A 85 -13.80 3.96 4.32
CA ALA A 85 -14.10 4.55 3.01
C ALA A 85 -13.19 4.05 1.88
N GLU A 86 -12.00 3.51 2.20
CA GLU A 86 -11.03 3.01 1.22
C GLU A 86 -11.32 1.57 0.77
N ILE A 87 -12.19 0.83 1.48
CA ILE A 87 -12.46 -0.58 1.18
C ILE A 87 -12.96 -0.77 -0.27
N PRO A 88 -13.92 0.02 -0.80
CA PRO A 88 -14.37 -0.12 -2.19
C PRO A 88 -13.23 0.05 -3.21
N LEU A 89 -12.32 1.00 -2.97
CA LEU A 89 -11.13 1.16 -3.81
C LEU A 89 -10.25 -0.09 -3.75
N LEU A 90 -9.88 -0.55 -2.56
CA LEU A 90 -9.03 -1.73 -2.41
C LEU A 90 -9.64 -2.95 -3.09
N ILE A 91 -10.95 -3.19 -2.93
CA ILE A 91 -11.65 -4.28 -3.61
C ILE A 91 -11.56 -4.15 -5.14
N SER A 92 -11.69 -2.93 -5.69
CA SER A 92 -11.59 -2.69 -7.14
C SER A 92 -10.22 -3.00 -7.74
N LEU A 93 -9.17 -3.13 -6.90
CA LEU A 93 -7.79 -3.39 -7.33
C LEU A 93 -7.40 -4.88 -7.23
N LEU A 94 -8.31 -5.77 -6.79
CA LEU A 94 -8.00 -7.20 -6.56
C LEU A 94 -7.61 -7.95 -7.84
N GLU A 95 -8.12 -7.55 -9.00
CA GLU A 95 -7.84 -8.20 -10.29
C GLU A 95 -6.46 -7.82 -10.86
N ASP A 96 -5.75 -6.91 -10.22
CA ASP A 96 -4.44 -6.42 -10.66
C ASP A 96 -3.32 -7.31 -10.08
N GLU A 97 -2.88 -8.31 -10.86
CA GLU A 97 -1.90 -9.33 -10.43
C GLU A 97 -0.57 -8.77 -9.91
N GLU A 98 -0.19 -7.56 -10.35
CA GLU A 98 1.03 -6.87 -9.92
C GLU A 98 0.93 -6.37 -8.47
N ILE A 99 -0.26 -6.02 -8.01
CA ILE A 99 -0.48 -5.44 -6.68
C ILE A 99 -1.43 -6.27 -5.80
N GLU A 100 -2.05 -7.33 -6.32
CA GLU A 100 -3.06 -8.16 -5.65
C GLU A 100 -2.67 -8.51 -4.21
N GLY A 101 -1.44 -9.00 -4.00
CA GLY A 101 -1.01 -9.37 -2.66
C GLY A 101 -0.92 -8.19 -1.69
N HIS A 102 -0.59 -6.99 -2.18
CA HIS A 102 -0.59 -5.76 -1.38
C HIS A 102 -2.00 -5.26 -1.12
N VAL A 103 -2.93 -5.50 -2.06
CA VAL A 103 -4.37 -5.28 -1.82
C VAL A 103 -4.87 -6.20 -0.70
N ILE A 104 -4.53 -7.48 -0.72
CA ILE A 104 -4.88 -8.43 0.35
C ILE A 104 -4.26 -8.02 1.69
N TRP A 105 -3.01 -7.58 1.69
CA TRP A 105 -2.40 -7.01 2.89
C TRP A 105 -3.17 -5.78 3.39
N ALA A 106 -3.48 -4.82 2.53
CA ALA A 106 -4.22 -3.62 2.88
C ALA A 106 -5.62 -3.93 3.44
N LEU A 107 -6.36 -4.82 2.77
CA LEU A 107 -7.68 -5.27 3.20
C LEU A 107 -7.64 -5.95 4.58
N SER A 108 -6.53 -6.63 4.93
CA SER A 108 -6.41 -7.32 6.22
C SER A 108 -6.48 -6.40 7.45
N ASN A 109 -6.34 -5.09 7.24
CA ASN A 109 -6.49 -4.08 8.28
C ASN A 109 -7.96 -3.78 8.67
N TYR A 110 -8.94 -4.20 7.85
CA TYR A 110 -10.36 -3.90 8.06
C TYR A 110 -11.12 -5.11 8.59
N ARG A 111 -11.93 -4.92 9.64
CA ARG A 111 -12.78 -5.97 10.22
C ARG A 111 -14.20 -5.85 9.67
N LYS A 112 -14.43 -6.28 8.43
CA LYS A 112 -15.74 -6.24 7.75
C LYS A 112 -16.09 -7.60 7.17
N SER A 113 -17.39 -7.90 7.10
CA SER A 113 -17.89 -9.17 6.56
C SER A 113 -17.47 -9.36 5.09
N GLU A 114 -17.56 -8.32 4.27
CA GLU A 114 -17.12 -8.38 2.86
C GLU A 114 -15.62 -8.71 2.73
N VAL A 115 -14.78 -8.18 3.63
CA VAL A 115 -13.36 -8.48 3.67
C VAL A 115 -13.12 -9.92 4.12
N TYR A 116 -13.89 -10.41 5.09
CA TYR A 116 -13.84 -11.82 5.50
C TYR A 116 -14.17 -12.76 4.34
N GLU A 117 -15.26 -12.49 3.60
CA GLU A 117 -15.65 -13.28 2.43
C GLU A 117 -14.58 -13.27 1.33
N ILE A 118 -13.90 -12.13 1.12
CA ILE A 118 -12.75 -12.05 0.23
C ILE A 118 -11.61 -12.92 0.76
N MET A 119 -11.20 -12.75 2.02
CA MET A 119 -10.06 -13.46 2.62
C MET A 119 -10.24 -14.98 2.59
N GLN A 120 -11.46 -15.49 2.72
CA GLN A 120 -11.76 -16.92 2.58
C GLN A 120 -11.33 -17.48 1.21
N LYS A 121 -11.41 -16.70 0.13
CA LYS A 121 -10.98 -17.13 -1.22
C LYS A 121 -9.45 -17.22 -1.35
N TYR A 122 -8.71 -16.58 -0.45
CA TYR A 122 -7.25 -16.47 -0.50
C TYR A 122 -6.53 -17.45 0.44
N ILE A 123 -7.25 -18.27 1.22
CA ILE A 123 -6.64 -19.22 2.18
C ILE A 123 -5.88 -20.38 1.51
N ASP A 124 -6.10 -20.61 0.22
CA ASP A 124 -5.39 -21.61 -0.59
C ASP A 124 -4.59 -20.96 -1.74
N HIS A 125 -4.37 -19.65 -1.68
CA HIS A 125 -3.69 -18.89 -2.73
C HIS A 125 -2.28 -19.47 -3.03
N PRO A 126 -1.83 -19.59 -4.29
CA PRO A 126 -0.54 -20.22 -4.63
C PRO A 126 0.66 -19.50 -4.00
N ARG A 127 0.66 -18.17 -3.96
CA ARG A 127 1.71 -17.37 -3.30
C ARG A 127 1.58 -17.49 -1.78
N LYS A 128 2.55 -18.13 -1.12
CA LYS A 128 2.53 -18.44 0.33
C LYS A 128 2.25 -17.23 1.22
N TRP A 129 2.88 -16.09 0.93
CA TRP A 129 2.76 -14.92 1.80
C TRP A 129 1.35 -14.30 1.77
N ILE A 130 0.68 -14.30 0.61
CA ILE A 130 -0.72 -13.88 0.46
C ILE A 130 -1.63 -14.84 1.24
N ARG A 131 -1.38 -16.15 1.07
CA ARG A 131 -2.10 -17.21 1.78
C ARG A 131 -1.98 -17.07 3.31
N ASP A 132 -0.78 -16.77 3.80
CA ASP A 132 -0.53 -16.59 5.24
C ASP A 132 -1.29 -15.37 5.80
N ILE A 133 -1.44 -14.29 5.03
CA ILE A 133 -2.24 -13.11 5.43
C ILE A 133 -3.71 -13.53 5.58
N ALA A 134 -4.26 -14.19 4.56
CA ALA A 134 -5.65 -14.63 4.55
C ALA A 134 -5.98 -15.59 5.71
N ILE A 135 -5.15 -16.62 5.92
CA ILE A 135 -5.32 -17.58 7.02
C ILE A 135 -5.31 -16.86 8.38
N LYS A 136 -4.33 -15.96 8.61
CA LYS A 136 -4.24 -15.20 9.86
C LYS A 136 -5.45 -14.29 10.05
N TYR A 137 -5.93 -13.67 8.98
CA TYR A 137 -7.10 -12.80 9.02
C TYR A 137 -8.35 -13.58 9.43
N VAL A 138 -8.66 -14.67 8.71
CA VAL A 138 -9.85 -15.52 8.94
C VAL A 138 -9.86 -16.04 10.36
N ALA A 139 -8.74 -16.64 10.82
CA ALA A 139 -8.63 -17.16 12.17
C ALA A 139 -8.80 -16.08 13.26
N LYS A 140 -8.40 -14.83 12.98
CA LYS A 140 -8.60 -13.71 13.91
C LYS A 140 -10.04 -13.21 13.89
N TYR A 141 -10.67 -13.14 12.72
CA TYR A 141 -12.06 -12.71 12.58
C TYR A 141 -13.00 -13.64 13.33
N GLU A 142 -12.86 -14.96 13.14
CA GLU A 142 -13.72 -15.98 13.78
C GLU A 142 -13.61 -16.03 15.31
N LYS A 143 -12.43 -15.71 15.87
CA LYS A 143 -12.24 -15.63 17.33
C LYS A 143 -12.91 -14.41 17.98
N THR A 144 -13.34 -13.44 17.18
CA THR A 144 -13.85 -12.15 17.65
C THR A 144 -15.37 -12.05 17.46
N ILE A 145 -16.01 -13.09 16.92
CA ILE A 145 -17.47 -13.26 16.85
C ILE A 145 -17.91 -14.05 18.08
#